data_AF-A0A5D2J4Z8-F1
#
_entry.id   AF-A0A5D2J4Z8-F1
#
_cell.length_a   1.000
_cell.length_b   1.000
_cell.length_c   1.000
_cell.angle_alpha   90.00
_cell.angle_beta   90.00
_cell.angle_gamma   90.00
#
_symmetry.space_group_name_H-M   'P 1'
#
loop_
_entity.id
_entity.type
_entity.pdbx_description
1 polymer ?
#
loop_
_entity_poly.entity_id
_entity_poly.type
_entity_poly.pdbx_seq_one_letter_code
_entity_poly.pdbx_strand_id
1 'polypeptide(L)'
;MDSDVLSIDVAKLATGISKIREVIKLNEGIALKDNSCKFSESMNEFLKKAEEEIVRIQAQDRVALSMVKEITGYFHGNSAQEEAHPFRIFMVVRDFLSILDQVCKEVAKVNERTIYSSARPLQNPPTPSVFPGLNVRRHYSSSDDETPS
;
A
#
# COMPACT_ATOMS: atom_id res chain seq x y z
N MET A 1 -0.73 6.83 10.53
CA MET A 1 -0.09 8.16 10.41
C MET A 1 -0.86 9.11 11.30
N ASP A 2 -0.16 9.95 12.05
CA ASP A 2 -0.79 10.93 12.96
C ASP A 2 -0.81 12.29 12.26
N SER A 3 -1.99 12.69 11.80
CA SER A 3 -2.19 13.95 11.06
C SER A 3 -2.05 15.17 11.97
N ASP A 4 -2.38 15.02 13.25
CA ASP A 4 -2.34 16.12 14.20
C ASP A 4 -0.89 16.50 14.50
N VAL A 5 -0.01 15.50 14.62
CA VAL A 5 1.44 15.71 14.76
C VAL A 5 2.01 16.51 13.59
N LEU A 6 1.64 16.19 12.35
CA LEU A 6 2.09 16.94 11.18
C LEU A 6 1.64 18.40 11.23
N SER A 7 0.37 18.64 11.56
CA SER A 7 -0.20 19.99 11.68
C SER A 7 0.53 20.82 12.75
N ILE A 8 0.79 20.20 13.90
CA ILE A 8 1.54 20.80 15.02
C ILE A 8 2.96 21.17 14.58
N ASP A 9 3.65 20.27 13.89
CA ASP A 9 5.04 20.52 13.49
C ASP A 9 5.16 21.60 12.41
N VAL A 10 4.20 21.66 11.47
CA VAL A 10 4.09 22.75 10.50
C VAL A 10 3.82 24.08 11.21
N ALA A 11 2.97 24.11 12.23
CA ALA A 11 2.69 25.31 13.02
C ALA A 11 3.92 25.79 13.82
N LYS A 12 4.68 24.86 14.41
CA LYS A 12 5.96 25.16 15.07
C LYS A 12 6.97 25.74 14.08
N LEU A 13 7.06 25.18 12.89
CA LEU A 13 7.97 25.67 11.84
C LEU A 13 7.59 27.10 11.42
N ALA A 14 6.32 27.36 11.16
CA ALA A 14 5.82 28.70 10.82
C ALA A 14 6.12 29.73 11.93
N THR A 15 5.93 29.33 13.19
CA THR A 15 6.27 30.17 14.35
C THR A 15 7.77 30.45 14.42
N GLY A 16 8.61 29.44 14.18
CA GLY A 16 10.07 29.59 14.15
C GLY A 16 10.54 30.54 13.05
N ILE A 17 9.97 30.44 11.85
CA ILE A 17 10.26 31.32 10.72
C ILE A 17 9.89 32.78 11.03
N SER A 18 8.73 33.02 11.67
CA SER A 18 8.34 34.37 12.11
C SER A 18 9.32 34.96 13.12
N LYS A 19 9.80 34.16 14.08
CA LYS A 19 10.83 34.61 15.05
C LYS A 19 12.15 34.96 14.37
N ILE A 20 12.59 34.15 13.41
CA ILE A 20 13.82 34.43 12.65
C ILE A 20 13.70 35.75 11.89
N ARG A 21 12.55 36.01 11.27
CA ARG A 21 12.25 37.27 10.58
C ARG A 21 12.35 38.48 11.51
N GLU A 22 11.85 38.38 12.74
CA GLU A 22 11.97 39.46 13.73
C GLU A 22 13.44 39.74 14.08
N VAL A 23 14.25 38.69 14.29
CA VAL A 23 15.69 38.82 14.59
C VAL A 23 16.44 39.52 13.46
N ILE A 24 16.15 39.17 12.20
CA ILE A 24 16.81 39.81 11.04
C ILE A 24 16.48 41.29 10.97
N LYS A 25 15.21 41.67 11.13
CA LYS A 25 14.77 43.08 11.13
C LYS A 25 15.46 43.90 12.23
N LEU A 26 15.62 43.31 13.42
CA LEU A 26 16.33 43.97 14.52
C LEU A 26 17.83 44.15 14.21
N ASN A 27 18.45 43.16 13.58
CA ASN A 27 19.87 43.20 13.23
C ASN A 27 20.17 44.23 12.13
N GLU A 28 19.27 44.39 11.15
CA GLU A 28 19.39 45.41 10.09
C GLU A 28 19.36 46.84 10.65
N GLY A 29 18.57 47.10 11.70
CA GLY A 29 18.52 48.41 12.34
C GLY A 29 19.78 48.79 13.14
N ILE A 30 20.66 47.83 13.42
CA ILE A 30 21.84 48.01 14.29
C ILE A 30 23.15 48.03 13.47
N ALA A 31 23.19 47.39 12.30
CA ALA A 31 24.45 47.04 11.65
C ALA A 31 24.82 47.92 10.43
N LEU A 32 25.77 48.84 10.63
CA LEU A 32 26.43 49.66 9.58
C LEU A 32 27.58 48.93 8.84
N LYS A 33 27.67 47.59 8.85
CA LYS A 33 28.90 46.85 8.44
C LYS A 33 28.62 45.80 7.36
N ASP A 34 29.41 45.78 6.28
CA ASP A 34 29.25 44.88 5.10
C ASP A 34 28.93 43.39 5.40
N ASN A 35 29.45 42.83 6.51
CA ASN A 35 29.21 41.43 6.86
C ASN A 35 27.78 41.14 7.33
N SER A 36 27.06 42.12 7.89
CA SER A 36 25.65 41.94 8.26
C SER A 36 24.75 41.90 7.02
N CYS A 37 25.17 42.55 5.93
CA CYS A 37 24.46 42.58 4.67
C CYS A 37 24.35 41.16 4.06
N LYS A 38 25.48 40.45 3.90
CA LYS A 38 25.50 39.08 3.33
C LYS A 38 24.71 38.06 4.15
N PHE A 39 24.74 38.19 5.48
CA PHE A 39 23.93 37.36 6.36
C PHE A 39 22.43 37.65 6.17
N SER A 40 22.05 38.94 6.13
CA SER A 40 20.65 39.31 5.92
C SER A 40 20.14 38.84 4.56
N GLU A 41 20.92 39.00 3.49
CA GLU A 41 20.57 38.53 2.15
C GLU A 41 20.32 37.00 2.13
N SER A 42 21.27 36.23 2.67
CA SER A 42 21.16 34.76 2.73
C SER A 42 19.96 34.32 3.57
N MET A 43 19.71 34.99 4.68
CA MET A 43 18.60 34.68 5.57
C MET A 43 17.24 35.09 4.98
N ASN A 44 17.17 36.20 4.24
CA ASN A 44 15.96 36.58 3.50
C ASN A 44 15.62 35.56 2.41
N GLU A 45 16.63 35.04 1.69
CA GLU A 45 16.41 33.97 0.71
C GLU A 45 15.93 32.67 1.39
N PHE A 46 16.54 32.30 2.52
CA PHE A 46 16.09 31.17 3.33
C PHE A 46 14.63 31.33 3.78
N LEU A 47 14.27 32.50 4.33
CA LEU A 47 12.92 32.78 4.79
C LEU A 47 11.90 32.68 3.65
N LYS A 48 12.22 33.25 2.48
CA LYS A 48 11.34 33.18 1.31
C LYS A 48 11.05 31.73 0.93
N LYS A 49 12.09 30.90 0.80
CA LYS A 49 11.96 29.47 0.49
C LYS A 49 11.16 28.72 1.55
N ALA A 50 11.44 28.98 2.83
CA ALA A 50 10.75 28.33 3.93
C ALA A 50 9.25 28.67 3.97
N GLU A 51 8.88 29.93 3.73
CA GLU A 51 7.48 30.35 3.69
C GLU A 51 6.72 29.74 2.51
N GLU A 52 7.33 29.72 1.32
CA GLU A 52 6.77 29.05 0.15
C GLU A 52 6.51 27.56 0.42
N GLU A 53 7.48 26.87 1.03
CA GLU A 53 7.36 25.45 1.36
C GLU A 53 6.31 25.17 2.45
N ILE A 54 6.21 26.01 3.47
CA ILE A 54 5.16 25.89 4.51
C ILE A 54 3.78 26.02 3.89
N VAL A 55 3.57 27.03 3.03
CA VAL A 55 2.29 27.22 2.33
C VAL A 55 1.97 26.01 1.45
N ARG A 56 2.97 25.48 0.74
CA ARG A 56 2.83 24.28 -0.09
C ARG A 56 2.41 23.06 0.74
N ILE A 57 3.07 22.82 1.87
CA ILE A 57 2.74 21.70 2.77
C ILE A 57 1.33 21.85 3.34
N GLN A 58 0.95 23.04 3.80
CA GLN A 58 -0.40 23.31 4.31
C GLN A 58 -1.48 23.10 3.25
N ALA A 59 -1.23 23.49 2.00
CA ALA A 59 -2.14 23.25 0.90
C ALA A 59 -2.30 21.75 0.61
N GLN A 60 -1.19 21.02 0.56
CA GLN A 60 -1.20 19.56 0.36
C GLN A 60 -1.92 18.83 1.49
N ASP A 61 -1.69 19.23 2.74
CA ASP A 61 -2.36 18.67 3.92
C ASP A 61 -3.88 18.84 3.84
N ARG A 62 -4.36 20.05 3.49
CA ARG A 62 -5.80 20.31 3.30
C ARG A 62 -6.42 19.47 2.19
N VAL A 63 -5.72 19.35 1.05
CA VAL A 63 -6.18 18.54 -0.09
C VAL A 63 -6.26 17.07 0.31
N ALA A 64 -5.22 16.54 0.96
CA ALA A 64 -5.19 15.16 1.43
C ALA A 64 -6.32 14.88 2.43
N LEU A 65 -6.52 15.75 3.42
CA LEU A 65 -7.61 15.65 4.39
C LEU A 65 -8.99 15.72 3.73
N SER A 66 -9.16 16.56 2.71
CA SER A 66 -10.42 16.62 1.95
C SER A 66 -10.71 15.31 1.23
N MET A 67 -9.71 14.71 0.59
CA MET A 67 -9.87 13.41 -0.07
C MET A 67 -10.23 12.30 0.93
N VAL A 68 -9.60 12.29 2.10
CA VAL A 68 -9.93 11.33 3.16
C VAL A 68 -11.38 11.52 3.62
N LYS A 69 -11.84 12.77 3.81
CA LYS A 69 -13.23 13.04 4.17
C LYS A 69 -14.21 12.58 3.10
N GLU A 70 -13.92 12.83 1.83
CA GLU A 70 -14.75 12.38 0.71
C GLU A 70 -14.88 10.86 0.67
N ILE A 71 -13.75 10.14 0.76
CA ILE A 71 -13.73 8.66 0.78
C ILE A 71 -14.49 8.13 2.00
N THR A 72 -14.22 8.69 3.18
CA THR A 72 -14.89 8.27 4.41
C THR A 72 -16.40 8.51 4.34
N GLY A 73 -16.83 9.65 3.80
CA GLY A 73 -18.24 9.98 3.58
C GLY A 73 -18.92 9.07 2.55
N TYR A 74 -18.21 8.65 1.49
CA TYR A 74 -18.72 7.69 0.52
C TYR A 74 -19.04 6.32 1.16
N PHE A 75 -18.12 5.79 1.99
CA PHE A 75 -18.29 4.46 2.59
C PHE A 75 -19.15 4.45 3.86
N HIS A 76 -19.13 5.52 4.67
CA HIS A 76 -19.80 5.56 5.98
C HIS A 76 -21.02 6.49 6.02
N GLY A 77 -21.29 7.24 4.95
CA GLY A 77 -22.40 8.18 4.87
C GLY A 77 -22.21 9.41 5.77
N ASN A 78 -23.33 10.07 6.10
CA ASN A 78 -23.34 11.34 6.83
C ASN A 78 -23.47 11.13 8.35
N SER A 79 -22.62 10.29 8.94
CA SER A 79 -22.60 10.15 10.39
C SER A 79 -21.64 11.20 10.96
N ALA A 80 -22.19 12.15 11.71
CA ALA A 80 -21.40 13.04 12.57
C ALA A 80 -20.51 12.26 13.59
N GLN A 81 -20.62 10.93 13.60
CA GLN A 81 -19.89 10.00 14.45
C GLN A 81 -18.56 9.54 13.81
N GLU A 82 -18.47 9.36 12.49
CA GLU A 82 -17.24 8.89 11.82
C GLU A 82 -16.23 10.03 11.60
N GLU A 83 -16.67 11.30 11.65
CA GLU A 83 -15.77 12.46 11.67
C GLU A 83 -14.76 12.42 12.83
N ALA A 84 -15.05 11.67 13.91
CA ALA A 84 -14.12 11.49 15.01
C ALA A 84 -12.85 10.73 14.60
N HIS A 85 -12.91 9.85 13.60
CA HIS A 85 -11.80 8.99 13.18
C HIS A 85 -11.73 8.82 11.65
N PRO A 86 -11.49 9.91 10.89
CA PRO A 86 -11.56 9.89 9.42
C PRO A 86 -10.55 8.95 8.76
N PHE A 87 -9.47 8.59 9.46
CA PHE A 87 -8.44 7.68 8.96
C PHE A 87 -8.75 6.19 9.19
N ARG A 88 -9.82 5.84 9.91
CA ARG A 88 -10.19 4.45 10.20
C ARG A 88 -10.42 3.63 8.94
N ILE A 89 -10.90 4.26 7.86
CA ILE A 89 -11.09 3.61 6.55
C ILE A 89 -9.83 2.89 6.06
N PHE A 90 -8.64 3.45 6.29
CA PHE A 90 -7.38 2.82 5.88
C PHE A 90 -7.11 1.52 6.63
N MET A 91 -7.45 1.45 7.91
CA MET A 91 -7.32 0.22 8.70
C MET A 91 -8.29 -0.84 8.20
N VAL A 92 -9.55 -0.46 7.99
CA VAL A 92 -10.59 -1.37 7.49
C VAL A 92 -10.17 -1.97 6.15
N VAL A 93 -9.73 -1.14 5.19
CA VAL A 93 -9.29 -1.61 3.87
C VAL A 93 -8.07 -2.53 3.98
N ARG A 94 -7.06 -2.16 4.79
CA ARG A 94 -5.87 -3.01 5.02
C ARG A 94 -6.26 -4.37 5.57
N ASP A 95 -7.10 -4.40 6.59
CA ASP A 95 -7.47 -5.64 7.29
C ASP A 95 -8.35 -6.52 6.37
N PHE A 96 -9.30 -5.91 5.65
CA PHE A 96 -10.11 -6.61 4.64
C PHE A 96 -9.24 -7.27 3.56
N LEU A 97 -8.29 -6.53 2.98
CA LEU A 97 -7.40 -7.08 1.95
C LEU A 97 -6.51 -8.20 2.49
N SER A 98 -6.09 -8.12 3.76
CA SER A 98 -5.30 -9.17 4.41
C SER A 98 -6.11 -10.46 4.59
N ILE A 99 -7.38 -10.34 4.97
CA ILE A 99 -8.30 -11.48 5.08
C ILE A 99 -8.58 -12.07 3.69
N LEU A 100 -8.85 -11.22 2.70
CA LEU A 100 -9.11 -11.65 1.32
C LEU A 100 -7.92 -12.42 0.73
N ASP A 101 -6.70 -11.92 0.93
CA ASP A 101 -5.47 -12.60 0.52
C ASP A 101 -5.34 -13.98 1.17
N GLN A 102 -5.63 -14.10 2.47
CA GLN A 102 -5.61 -15.38 3.18
C GLN A 102 -6.65 -16.36 2.62
N VAL A 103 -7.89 -15.91 2.39
CA VAL A 103 -8.96 -16.74 1.82
C VAL A 103 -8.58 -17.23 0.41
N CYS A 104 -8.03 -16.35 -0.43
CA CYS A 104 -7.56 -16.73 -1.77
C CYS A 104 -6.49 -17.83 -1.71
N LYS A 105 -5.53 -17.72 -0.77
CA LYS A 105 -4.49 -18.74 -0.56
C LYS A 105 -5.05 -20.06 -0.07
N GLU A 106 -6.06 -20.04 0.80
CA GLU A 106 -6.71 -21.26 1.30
C GLU A 106 -7.50 -21.97 0.21
N VAL A 107 -8.26 -21.22 -0.59
CA VAL A 107 -9.01 -21.77 -1.73
C VAL A 107 -8.07 -22.42 -2.75
N ALA A 108 -6.95 -21.77 -3.07
CA ALA A 108 -5.93 -22.35 -3.96
C ALA A 108 -5.39 -23.69 -3.45
N LYS A 109 -5.07 -23.78 -2.15
CA LYS A 109 -4.59 -25.03 -1.51
C LYS A 109 -5.63 -26.14 -1.50
N VAL A 110 -6.91 -25.81 -1.30
CA VAL A 110 -8.01 -26.79 -1.35
C VAL A 110 -8.20 -27.32 -2.77
N ASN A 111 -8.12 -26.43 -3.78
CA ASN A 111 -8.20 -26.82 -5.17
C ASN A 111 -7.06 -27.78 -5.57
N GLU A 112 -5.81 -27.51 -5.15
CA GLU A 112 -4.68 -28.43 -5.36
C GLU A 112 -4.92 -29.80 -4.70
N ARG A 113 -5.32 -29.83 -3.41
CA ARG A 113 -5.58 -31.10 -2.70
C ARG A 113 -6.72 -31.91 -3.32
N THR A 114 -7.73 -31.26 -3.87
CA THR A 114 -8.87 -31.95 -4.50
C THR A 114 -8.46 -32.62 -5.81
N ILE A 115 -7.61 -31.99 -6.61
CA ILE A 115 -7.07 -32.57 -7.85
C ILE A 115 -6.19 -33.80 -7.55
N TYR A 116 -5.33 -33.74 -6.52
CA TYR A 116 -4.51 -34.90 -6.13
C TYR A 116 -5.30 -36.05 -5.48
N SER A 117 -6.43 -35.76 -4.82
CA SER A 117 -7.29 -36.78 -4.20
C SER A 117 -8.20 -37.49 -5.22
N SER A 118 -8.69 -36.77 -6.23
CA SER A 118 -9.53 -37.35 -7.29
C SER A 118 -8.75 -38.23 -8.28
N ALA A 119 -7.42 -38.11 -8.33
CA ALA A 119 -6.57 -38.85 -9.25
C ALA A 119 -6.12 -40.24 -8.74
N ARG A 120 -6.60 -40.69 -7.56
CA ARG A 120 -6.43 -42.10 -7.15
C ARG A 120 -7.69 -42.88 -7.51
N PRO A 121 -7.65 -43.77 -8.52
CA PRO A 121 -8.68 -44.80 -8.63
C PRO A 121 -8.62 -45.63 -7.34
N LEU A 122 -9.76 -45.83 -6.67
CA LEU A 122 -9.90 -46.87 -5.67
C LEU A 122 -9.38 -48.17 -6.29
N GLN A 123 -8.30 -48.72 -5.72
CA GLN A 123 -7.80 -50.03 -6.12
C GLN A 123 -8.89 -51.06 -5.82
N ASN A 124 -9.53 -51.56 -6.87
CA ASN A 124 -10.45 -52.69 -6.76
C ASN A 124 -9.68 -53.89 -6.17
N PRO A 125 -10.25 -54.64 -5.21
CA PRO A 125 -9.61 -55.82 -4.66
C PRO A 125 -9.40 -56.86 -5.77
N PRO A 126 -8.28 -57.61 -5.75
CA PRO A 126 -7.99 -58.57 -6.81
C PRO A 126 -9.00 -59.72 -6.76
N THR A 127 -9.79 -59.85 -7.82
CA THR A 127 -10.62 -61.04 -8.05
C THR A 127 -9.70 -62.24 -8.31
N PRO A 128 -9.87 -63.38 -7.62
CA PRO A 128 -9.06 -64.56 -7.88
C PRO A 128 -9.42 -65.14 -9.24
N SER A 129 -8.44 -65.21 -10.15
CA SER A 129 -8.60 -65.87 -11.44
C SER A 129 -8.72 -67.38 -11.23
N VAL A 130 -9.88 -67.93 -11.55
CA VAL A 130 -10.10 -69.37 -11.64
C VAL A 130 -9.89 -69.77 -13.11
N PHE A 131 -9.03 -70.76 -13.30
CA PHE A 131 -8.76 -71.59 -14.49
C PHE A 131 -7.43 -71.35 -15.26
N PRO A 132 -6.60 -72.41 -15.38
CA PRO A 132 -5.40 -72.41 -16.21
C PRO A 132 -5.67 -72.98 -17.61
N GLY A 133 -5.10 -72.33 -18.62
CA GLY A 133 -4.83 -72.94 -19.91
C GLY A 133 -5.58 -72.32 -21.08
N LEU A 134 -4.85 -71.56 -21.90
CA LEU A 134 -4.63 -71.87 -23.32
C LEU A 134 -3.71 -70.80 -23.91
N ASN A 135 -2.54 -71.27 -24.32
CA ASN A 135 -1.50 -70.49 -24.97
C ASN A 135 -1.94 -70.24 -26.42
N VAL A 136 -2.23 -69.00 -26.81
CA VAL A 136 -2.34 -68.60 -28.23
C VAL A 136 -1.43 -67.41 -28.47
N ARG A 137 -0.23 -67.74 -28.94
CA ARG A 137 0.70 -66.83 -29.59
C ARG A 137 0.07 -66.26 -30.86
N ARG A 138 -0.01 -64.93 -30.96
CA ARG A 138 0.00 -64.23 -32.25
C ARG A 138 1.01 -63.09 -32.19
N HIS A 139 2.12 -63.31 -32.89
CA HIS A 139 2.88 -62.23 -33.54
C HIS A 139 2.00 -61.57 -34.59
N TYR A 140 2.13 -60.25 -34.79
CA TYR A 140 2.30 -59.51 -36.05
C TYR A 140 2.17 -58.00 -35.72
N SER A 141 3.29 -57.26 -35.75
CA SER A 141 3.64 -56.17 -36.70
C SER A 141 2.81 -54.89 -36.51
N SER A 142 3.41 -53.80 -36.02
CA SER A 142 4.29 -52.84 -36.73
C SER A 142 3.49 -51.82 -37.55
N SER A 143 3.47 -50.55 -37.12
CA SER A 143 3.79 -49.38 -37.96
C SER A 143 3.71 -48.09 -37.14
N ASP A 144 4.80 -47.32 -37.17
CA ASP A 144 4.86 -45.88 -36.88
C ASP A 144 4.03 -45.09 -37.91
N ASP A 145 3.50 -43.91 -37.56
CA ASP A 145 4.13 -42.59 -37.81
C ASP A 145 3.11 -41.42 -37.64
N GLU A 146 3.67 -40.20 -37.56
CA GLU A 146 3.09 -38.87 -37.82
C GLU A 146 2.63 -37.99 -36.64
N THR A 147 3.57 -37.23 -36.08
CA THR A 147 3.35 -35.83 -35.64
C THR A 147 3.16 -34.91 -36.84
N PRO A 148 2.35 -33.84 -36.73
CA PRO A 148 2.97 -32.52 -36.92
C PRO A 148 2.40 -31.37 -36.06
N SER A 149 3.32 -30.44 -35.79
CA SER A 149 3.24 -28.98 -35.56
C SER A 149 2.06 -28.35 -34.83
#